data_AF-B9JE81-F1
#
_entry.id   AF-B9JE81-F1
#
_cell.length_a   1.000
_cell.length_b   1.000
_cell.length_c   1.000
_cell.angle_alpha   90.00
_cell.angle_beta   90.00
_cell.angle_gamma   90.00
#
_symmetry.space_group_name_H-M   'P 1'
#
loop_
_entity.id
_entity.type
_entity.pdbx_description
1 polymer ?
#
loop_
_entity_poly.entity_id
_entity_poly.type
_entity_poly.pdbx_seq_one_letter_code
_entity_poly.pdbx_strand_id
1 'polypeptide(L)' 'MLRDAVESGAYASRSEVMRDWSAKWQQHGGDIQKMRGFWAEDKASGPATLVDFDEALEEARQKLEIVRTHAD' A
#
# COMPACT_ATOMS: atom_id res chain seq x y z
N MET A 1 -25.51 13.13 7.73
CA MET A 1 -24.07 12.81 7.68
C MET A 1 -23.19 13.96 8.20
N LEU A 2 -23.03 15.09 7.50
CA LEU A 2 -22.21 16.21 8.00
C LEU A 2 -22.77 16.85 9.28
N ARG A 3 -24.08 17.05 9.32
CA ARG A 3 -24.78 17.61 10.48
C ARG A 3 -24.73 16.67 11.68
N ASP A 4 -25.04 15.40 11.47
CA ASP A 4 -24.99 14.36 12.51
C ASP A 4 -23.57 14.18 13.08
N ALA A 5 -22.52 14.29 12.26
CA ALA A 5 -21.13 14.21 12.71
C ALA A 5 -20.73 15.40 13.61
N VAL A 6 -21.34 16.56 13.41
CA VAL A 6 -21.13 17.74 14.28
C VAL A 6 -22.02 17.66 15.51
N GLU A 7 -23.30 17.27 15.36
CA GLU A 7 -24.26 17.15 16.46
C GLU A 7 -23.90 16.03 17.45
N SER A 8 -23.23 14.96 16.98
CA SER A 8 -22.67 13.91 17.84
C SER A 8 -21.38 14.32 18.57
N GLY A 9 -20.81 15.49 18.27
CA GLY A 9 -19.56 15.96 18.83
C GLY A 9 -18.31 15.29 18.26
N ALA A 10 -18.44 14.41 17.26
CA ALA A 10 -17.30 13.78 16.59
C ALA A 10 -16.42 14.80 15.84
N TYR A 11 -16.98 15.95 15.44
CA TYR A 11 -16.26 17.08 14.85
C TYR A 11 -16.78 18.40 15.41
N ALA A 12 -15.90 19.38 15.61
CA ALA A 12 -16.27 20.69 16.14
C ALA A 12 -16.96 21.58 15.09
N SER A 13 -16.76 21.30 13.80
CA SER A 13 -17.42 22.04 12.73
C SER A 13 -17.53 21.25 11.42
N ARG A 14 -18.43 21.68 10.55
CA ARG A 14 -18.55 21.15 9.18
C ARG A 14 -17.26 21.36 8.37
N SER A 15 -16.56 22.47 8.59
CA SER A 15 -15.29 22.78 7.91
C SER A 15 -14.17 21.80 8.30
N GLU A 16 -14.20 21.30 9.53
CA GLU A 16 -13.28 20.27 9.99
C GLU A 16 -13.53 18.94 9.26
N VAL A 17 -14.80 18.53 9.13
CA VAL A 17 -15.16 17.33 8.36
C VAL A 17 -14.69 17.44 6.91
N MET A 18 -14.84 18.60 6.29
CA MET A 18 -14.40 18.81 4.89
C MET A 18 -12.87 18.75 4.74
N ARG A 19 -12.10 19.25 5.72
CA ARG A 19 -10.62 19.16 5.70
C ARG A 19 -10.15 17.72 5.87
N ASP A 20 -10.72 16.99 6.83
CA ASP A 20 -10.40 15.57 7.04
C ASP A 20 -10.76 14.72 5.80
N TRP A 21 -11.94 14.94 5.22
CA TRP A 21 -12.34 14.30 3.97
C TRP A 21 -11.36 14.61 2.83
N SER A 22 -10.97 15.87 2.67
CA SER A 22 -10.02 16.28 1.63
C SER A 22 -8.64 15.62 1.83
N ALA A 23 -8.15 15.53 3.07
CA ALA A 23 -6.89 14.86 3.38
C ALA A 23 -6.94 13.36 3.03
N LYS A 24 -8.00 12.66 3.43
CA LYS A 24 -8.22 11.24 3.10
C LYS A 24 -8.33 11.02 1.59
N TRP A 25 -8.98 11.93 0.88
CA TRP A 25 -9.08 11.86 -0.58
C TRP A 25 -7.71 12.01 -1.25
N GLN A 26 -6.88 12.94 -0.78
CA GLN A 26 -5.53 13.10 -1.31
C GLN A 26 -4.65 11.88 -1.04
N GLN A 27 -4.74 11.30 0.16
CA GLN A 27 -4.06 10.04 0.48
C GLN A 27 -4.49 8.91 -0.47
N HIS A 28 -5.80 8.71 -0.62
CA HIS A 28 -6.36 7.70 -1.52
C HIS A 28 -5.92 7.92 -2.99
N GLY A 29 -5.88 9.17 -3.44
CA GLY A 29 -5.35 9.53 -4.76
C GLY A 29 -3.89 9.11 -4.93
N GLY A 30 -3.05 9.34 -3.93
CA GLY A 30 -1.65 8.89 -3.91
C GLY A 30 -1.53 7.36 -3.96
N ASP A 31 -2.33 6.65 -3.18
CA ASP A 31 -2.33 5.18 -3.15
C ASP A 31 -2.71 4.58 -4.50
N ILE A 32 -3.73 5.13 -5.17
CA ILE A 32 -4.08 4.71 -6.53
C ILE A 32 -2.92 4.89 -7.50
N GLN A 33 -2.21 6.03 -7.44
CA GLN A 33 -1.07 6.27 -8.33
C GLN A 33 0.06 5.28 -8.06
N LYS A 34 0.33 4.97 -6.79
CA LYS A 34 1.31 3.96 -6.40
C LYS A 34 0.95 2.57 -6.93
N MET A 35 -0.32 2.16 -6.79
CA MET A 35 -0.81 0.89 -7.33
C MET A 35 -0.69 0.82 -8.86
N ARG A 36 -1.00 1.92 -9.56
CA ARG A 36 -0.77 2.00 -11.02
C ARG A 36 0.71 1.87 -11.38
N GLY A 37 1.60 2.47 -10.58
CA GLY A 37 3.04 2.33 -10.74
C GLY A 37 3.48 0.88 -10.64
N PHE A 38 3.12 0.18 -9.57
CA PHE A 38 3.45 -1.24 -9.39
C PHE A 38 2.87 -2.13 -10.48
N TRP A 39 1.66 -1.85 -10.94
CA TRP A 39 1.07 -2.60 -12.06
C TRP A 39 1.82 -2.39 -13.37
N ALA A 40 2.23 -1.17 -13.68
CA ALA A 40 3.00 -0.89 -14.89
C ALA A 40 4.38 -1.56 -14.83
N GLU A 41 5.02 -1.55 -13.66
CA GLU A 41 6.28 -2.25 -13.41
C GLU A 41 6.13 -3.77 -13.60
N ASP A 42 5.11 -4.38 -13.00
CA ASP A 42 4.79 -5.81 -13.17
C ASP A 42 4.52 -6.18 -14.63
N LYS A 43 3.77 -5.37 -15.38
CA LYS A 43 3.57 -5.60 -16.81
C LYS A 43 4.84 -5.51 -17.64
N ALA A 44 5.82 -4.74 -17.18
CA ALA A 44 7.12 -4.61 -17.82
C ALA A 44 8.12 -5.70 -17.40
N SER A 45 7.87 -6.44 -16.31
CA SER A 45 8.83 -7.42 -15.76
C SER A 45 8.93 -8.73 -16.54
N GLY A 46 8.10 -8.92 -17.57
CA GLY A 46 8.16 -10.07 -18.46
C GLY A 46 6.91 -10.94 -18.41
N PRO A 47 6.92 -12.10 -19.09
CA PRO A 47 5.78 -13.00 -19.11
C PRO A 47 5.57 -13.64 -17.72
N ALA A 48 4.31 -13.79 -17.33
CA ALA A 48 3.95 -14.50 -16.12
C ALA A 48 4.33 -15.99 -16.21
N THR A 49 4.91 -16.53 -15.14
CA THR A 49 5.27 -17.93 -14.99
C THR A 49 4.48 -18.58 -13.85
N LEU A 50 4.34 -19.91 -13.89
CA LEU A 50 3.84 -20.65 -12.73
C LEU A 50 4.90 -20.60 -11.63
N VAL A 51 4.46 -20.41 -10.39
CA VAL A 51 5.33 -20.39 -9.22
C VAL A 51 5.14 -21.67 -8.43
N ASP A 52 6.23 -22.39 -8.20
CA ASP A 52 6.31 -23.41 -7.16
C ASP A 52 6.70 -22.71 -5.84
N PHE A 53 5.81 -22.77 -4.85
CA PHE A 53 6.02 -22.08 -3.58
C PHE A 53 7.08 -22.75 -2.70
N ASP A 54 7.29 -24.05 -2.83
CA ASP A 54 8.32 -24.76 -2.07
C ASP A 54 9.71 -24.37 -2.60
N GLU A 55 9.87 -24.30 -3.92
CA GLU A 55 11.10 -23.80 -4.57
C GLU A 55 11.34 -22.32 -4.24
N ALA A 56 10.32 -21.48 -4.34
CA ALA A 56 10.43 -20.05 -4.04
C ALA A 56 10.81 -19.78 -2.57
N LEU A 57 10.31 -20.60 -1.63
CA LEU A 57 10.65 -20.50 -0.22
C LEU A 57 12.10 -20.92 0.03
N GLU A 58 12.57 -21.96 -0.62
CA GLU A 58 13.95 -22.42 -0.50
C GLU A 58 14.93 -21.39 -1.08
N GLU A 59 14.62 -20.81 -2.23
CA GLU A 59 15.39 -19.69 -2.81
C GLU A 59 15.46 -18.49 -1.83
N ALA A 60 14.34 -18.15 -1.19
CA ALA A 60 14.29 -17.05 -0.22
C ALA A 60 15.17 -17.34 1.01
N ARG A 61 15.19 -18.58 1.51
CA ARG A 61 16.06 -19.00 2.64
C ARG A 61 17.54 -18.90 2.27
N GLN A 62 17.91 -19.35 1.07
CA GLN A 62 19.29 -19.24 0.57
C GLN A 62 19.73 -17.79 0.45
N LYS A 63 18.88 -16.91 -0.12
CA LYS A 63 19.15 -15.46 -0.17
C LYS A 63 19.37 -14.86 1.21
N LEU A 64 18.56 -15.25 2.19
CA LEU A 64 18.69 -14.78 3.57
C LEU A 64 20.02 -15.23 4.20
N GLU A 65 20.42 -16.49 3.99
CA GLU A 65 21.69 -17.01 4.48
C GLU A 65 22.89 -16.30 3.84
N ILE A 66 22.84 -16.02 2.53
CA ILE A 66 23.86 -15.23 1.84
C ILE A 66 23.98 -13.83 2.47
N VAL A 67 22.85 -13.14 2.70
CA VAL A 67 22.83 -11.81 3.32
C VAL A 67 23.42 -11.85 4.74
N ARG A 68 23.11 -12.89 5.53
CA ARG A 68 23.65 -13.06 6.89
C ARG A 68 25.15 -13.28 6.89
N THR A 69 25.66 -14.16 6.01
CA THR A 69 27.09 -14.46 5.92
C THR A 69 27.92 -13.28 5.40
N HIS A 70 27.34 -12.36 4.61
CA HIS A 70 28.02 -11.14 4.16
C HIS A 70 27.91 -9.96 5.14
N ALA A 71 27.16 -10.11 6.23
CA ALA A 71 27.00 -9.09 7.27
C ALA A 71 27.98 -9.28 8.45
N ASP A 72 28.68 -10.43 8.50
CA ASP A 72 29.74 -10.77 9.45
C ASP A 72 31.13 -10.49 8.84
#